data_AF-A0A371LV12-F1
#
_entry.id   AF-A0A371LV12-F1
#
_cell.length_a   1.000
_cell.length_b   1.000
_cell.length_c   1.000
_cell.angle_alpha   90.00
_cell.angle_beta   90.00
_cell.angle_gamma   90.00
#
_symmetry.space_group_name_H-M   'P 1'
#
loop_
_entity.id
_entity.type
_entity.pdbx_description
1 polymer ?
#
loop_
_entity_poly.entity_id
_entity_poly.type
_entity_poly.pdbx_seq_one_letter_code
_entity_poly.pdbx_strand_id
1 'polypeptide(L)'
;MKFNMRAIAYGFIATVVVGILSGFAVPFTNVTLPTVGYVLTGIIGGLVAGYLVTTGMADGALNGLVGTTLGAIIVAIGLVIMNVLFAGAFFGLTVFAAAVVIIALAGIPGAIGGAVGSMLHDRSAARRTRPAA
;
A
#
# COMPACT_ATOMS: atom_id res chain seq x y z
N MET A 1 1.49 -18.92 6.97
CA MET A 1 1.37 -17.51 7.38
C MET A 1 2.65 -17.09 8.08
N LYS A 2 3.54 -16.43 7.34
CA LYS A 2 4.79 -15.87 7.87
C LYS A 2 4.81 -14.37 7.60
N PHE A 3 4.80 -13.59 8.68
CA PHE A 3 5.02 -12.15 8.59
C PHE A 3 6.51 -11.84 8.56
N ASN A 4 6.94 -11.10 7.54
CA ASN A 4 8.29 -10.60 7.42
C ASN A 4 8.27 -9.09 7.67
N MET A 5 8.77 -8.67 8.84
CA MET A 5 8.74 -7.26 9.23
C MET A 5 9.52 -6.35 8.29
N ARG A 6 10.57 -6.85 7.63
CA ARG A 6 11.28 -6.07 6.60
C ARG A 6 10.39 -5.86 5.38
N ALA A 7 9.74 -6.91 4.90
CA ALA A 7 8.81 -6.83 3.76
C ALA A 7 7.69 -5.82 4.02
N ILE A 8 7.08 -5.89 5.21
CA ILE A 8 6.03 -4.96 5.65
C ILE A 8 6.58 -3.54 5.69
N ALA A 9 7.76 -3.31 6.27
CA ALA A 9 8.37 -1.99 6.36
C ALA A 9 8.66 -1.38 4.97
N TYR A 10 9.21 -2.15 4.03
CA TYR A 10 9.47 -1.66 2.67
C TYR A 10 8.18 -1.41 1.89
N GLY A 11 7.18 -2.29 2.00
CA GLY A 11 5.86 -2.07 1.40
C GLY A 11 5.16 -0.84 1.96
N PHE A 12 5.26 -0.63 3.28
CA PHE A 12 4.80 0.58 3.96
C PHE A 12 5.46 1.83 3.40
N ILE A 13 6.80 1.87 3.36
CA ILE A 13 7.55 3.03 2.84
C ILE A 13 7.17 3.31 1.39
N ALA A 14 7.10 2.27 0.56
CA ALA A 14 6.69 2.41 -0.84
C ALA A 14 5.26 2.97 -0.96
N THR A 15 4.32 2.49 -0.14
CA THR A 15 2.95 2.99 -0.10
C THR A 15 2.91 4.47 0.26
N VAL A 16 3.68 4.89 1.28
CA VAL A 16 3.72 6.30 1.71
C VAL A 16 4.32 7.18 0.61
N VAL A 17 5.47 6.79 0.05
CA VAL A 17 6.16 7.56 -0.99
C VAL A 17 5.29 7.70 -2.23
N VAL A 18 4.74 6.60 -2.75
CA VAL A 18 3.89 6.63 -3.94
C VAL A 18 2.58 7.36 -3.66
N GLY A 19 2.00 7.20 -2.46
CA GLY A 19 0.80 7.92 -2.04
C GLY A 19 1.00 9.43 -2.06
N ILE A 20 2.12 9.93 -1.51
CA ILE A 20 2.48 11.35 -1.54
C ILE A 20 2.66 11.83 -2.98
N LEU A 21 3.44 11.09 -3.79
CA LEU A 21 3.74 11.46 -5.18
C LEU A 21 2.50 11.44 -6.09
N SER A 22 1.52 10.57 -5.80
CA SER A 22 0.28 10.43 -6.58
C SER A 22 -0.70 11.60 -6.40
N GLY A 23 -0.38 12.56 -5.53
CA GLY A 23 -1.27 13.69 -5.25
C GLY A 23 -2.45 13.34 -4.35
N PHE A 24 -2.45 12.16 -3.72
CA PHE A 24 -3.48 11.76 -2.75
C PHE A 24 -3.60 12.72 -1.56
N ALA A 25 -2.58 13.55 -1.33
CA ALA A 25 -2.55 14.57 -0.29
C ALA A 25 -3.18 15.92 -0.71
N VAL A 26 -3.65 16.08 -1.95
CA VAL A 26 -4.20 17.36 -2.43
C VAL A 26 -5.73 17.32 -2.36
N PRO A 27 -6.36 17.99 -1.37
CA PRO A 27 -7.79 18.19 -1.40
C PRO A 27 -8.18 19.03 -2.63
N PHE A 28 -9.37 18.79 -3.20
CA PHE A 28 -9.96 19.53 -4.32
C PHE A 28 -9.49 19.22 -5.76
N THR A 29 -8.69 18.18 -5.99
CA THR A 29 -8.48 17.66 -7.36
C THR A 29 -9.62 16.72 -7.78
N ASN A 30 -10.12 16.88 -9.02
CA ASN A 30 -11.21 16.10 -9.62
C ASN A 30 -11.16 14.60 -9.25
N VAL A 31 -12.30 14.08 -8.78
CA VAL A 31 -12.51 12.80 -8.05
C VAL A 31 -11.97 11.55 -8.79
N THR A 32 -11.74 11.63 -10.10
CA THR A 32 -11.26 10.52 -10.94
C THR A 32 -9.75 10.25 -10.83
N LEU A 33 -8.90 11.26 -10.61
CA LEU A 33 -7.45 11.04 -10.45
C LEU A 33 -7.05 10.41 -9.10
N PRO A 34 -7.63 10.80 -7.96
CA PRO A 34 -7.30 10.23 -6.66
C PRO A 34 -7.55 8.71 -6.56
N THR A 35 -8.57 8.18 -7.26
CA THR A 35 -8.92 6.75 -7.19
C THR A 35 -7.89 5.86 -7.88
N VAL A 36 -7.38 6.29 -9.04
CA VAL A 36 -6.34 5.56 -9.78
C VAL A 36 -5.02 5.60 -9.02
N GLY A 37 -4.64 6.78 -8.50
CA GLY A 37 -3.45 6.94 -7.66
C GLY A 37 -3.49 6.03 -6.43
N TYR A 38 -4.64 5.93 -5.78
CA TYR A 38 -4.84 5.09 -4.60
C TYR A 38 -4.67 3.59 -4.88
N VAL A 39 -5.34 3.08 -5.91
CA VAL A 39 -5.25 1.66 -6.29
C VAL A 39 -3.83 1.30 -6.70
N LEU A 40 -3.19 2.14 -7.53
CA LEU A 40 -1.80 1.92 -7.95
C LEU A 40 -0.82 1.99 -6.77
N THR A 41 -1.02 2.91 -5.84
CA THR A 41 -0.22 3.03 -4.61
C THR A 41 -0.29 1.73 -3.80
N GLY A 42 -1.49 1.20 -3.58
CA GLY A 42 -1.67 -0.07 -2.88
C GLY A 42 -1.03 -1.24 -3.63
N ILE A 43 -1.19 -1.32 -4.96
CA ILE A 43 -0.56 -2.37 -5.77
C ILE A 43 0.96 -2.29 -5.68
N ILE A 44 1.55 -1.12 -5.83
CA ILE A 44 3.02 -0.93 -5.79
C ILE A 44 3.56 -1.23 -4.40
N GLY A 45 2.93 -0.71 -3.35
CA GLY A 45 3.32 -0.99 -1.96
C GLY A 45 3.23 -2.48 -1.63
N GLY A 46 2.14 -3.12 -2.06
CA GLY A 46 1.94 -4.56 -1.97
C GLY A 46 3.01 -5.33 -2.72
N LEU A 47 3.30 -4.95 -3.97
CA LEU A 47 4.32 -5.57 -4.83
C LEU A 47 5.69 -5.56 -4.17
N VAL A 48 6.10 -4.41 -3.61
CA VAL A 48 7.38 -4.27 -2.91
C VAL A 48 7.44 -5.19 -1.69
N ALA A 49 6.38 -5.25 -0.88
CA ALA A 49 6.31 -6.18 0.25
C ALA A 49 6.38 -7.65 -0.22
N GLY A 50 5.58 -8.01 -1.22
CA GLY A 50 5.52 -9.37 -1.75
C GLY A 50 6.83 -9.85 -2.35
N TYR A 51 7.55 -8.98 -3.05
CA TYR A 51 8.82 -9.33 -3.71
C TYR A 51 9.95 -9.67 -2.72
N LEU A 52 9.81 -9.27 -1.46
CA LEU A 52 10.75 -9.59 -0.39
C LEU A 52 10.38 -10.89 0.37
N VAL A 53 9.24 -11.51 0.03
CA VAL A 53 8.77 -12.75 0.64
C VAL A 53 9.15 -13.92 -0.25
N THR A 54 9.85 -14.91 0.33
CA THR A 54 10.32 -16.12 -0.35
C THR A 54 9.52 -17.37 -0.02
N THR A 55 8.44 -17.23 0.76
CA THR A 55 7.66 -18.34 1.32
C THR A 55 6.36 -18.59 0.55
N GLY A 56 6.19 -17.95 -0.61
CA GLY A 56 5.10 -18.18 -1.55
C GLY A 56 4.01 -17.10 -1.55
N MET A 57 3.06 -17.27 -2.48
CA MET A 57 2.06 -16.26 -2.85
C MET A 57 1.15 -15.80 -1.71
N ALA A 58 0.70 -16.74 -0.86
CA ALA A 58 -0.20 -16.44 0.25
C ALA A 58 0.48 -15.58 1.33
N ASP A 59 1.75 -15.86 1.64
CA ASP A 59 2.52 -15.05 2.58
C ASP A 59 2.85 -13.69 1.96
N GLY A 60 3.13 -13.62 0.65
CA GLY A 60 3.30 -12.36 -0.07
C GLY A 60 2.06 -11.47 0.03
N ALA A 61 0.87 -12.04 -0.19
CA ALA A 61 -0.40 -11.33 -0.06
C ALA A 61 -0.64 -10.77 1.35
N LEU A 62 -0.38 -11.55 2.39
CA LEU A 62 -0.55 -11.11 3.78
C LEU A 62 0.41 -9.96 4.15
N ASN A 63 1.68 -10.05 3.74
CA ASN A 63 2.64 -8.98 4.00
C ASN A 63 2.31 -7.71 3.19
N GLY A 64 1.84 -7.88 1.96
CA GLY A 64 1.35 -6.77 1.13
C GLY A 64 0.12 -6.08 1.73
N LEU A 65 -0.85 -6.86 2.23
CA LEU A 65 -2.02 -6.34 2.93
C LEU A 65 -1.63 -5.54 4.17
N VAL A 66 -0.79 -6.11 5.04
CA VAL A 66 -0.40 -5.43 6.29
C VAL A 66 0.43 -4.18 6.01
N GLY A 67 1.41 -4.25 5.09
CA GLY A 67 2.25 -3.10 4.74
C GLY A 67 1.45 -1.93 4.16
N THR A 68 0.51 -2.20 3.27
CA THR A 68 -0.34 -1.16 2.66
C THR A 68 -1.37 -0.59 3.63
N THR A 69 -2.02 -1.43 4.43
CA THR A 69 -2.97 -0.97 5.45
C THR A 69 -2.29 -0.08 6.49
N LEU A 70 -1.09 -0.45 6.97
CA LEU A 70 -0.30 0.41 7.87
C LEU A 70 0.06 1.74 7.19
N GLY A 71 0.40 1.71 5.90
CA GLY A 71 0.66 2.91 5.10
C GLY A 71 -0.55 3.84 5.07
N ALA A 72 -1.71 3.28 4.76
CA ALA A 72 -2.96 4.01 4.71
C ALA A 72 -3.34 4.61 6.08
N ILE A 73 -3.14 3.89 7.18
CA ILE A 73 -3.40 4.38 8.54
C ILE A 73 -2.55 5.60 8.86
N ILE A 74 -1.23 5.53 8.62
CA ILE A 74 -0.32 6.64 8.93
C ILE A 74 -0.66 7.88 8.10
N VAL A 75 -0.91 7.70 6.79
CA VAL A 75 -1.31 8.81 5.91
C VAL A 75 -2.65 9.40 6.35
N ALA A 76 -3.63 8.56 6.69
CA ALA A 76 -4.92 9.00 7.19
C ALA A 76 -4.81 9.83 8.47
N ILE A 77 -4.00 9.41 9.44
CA ILE A 77 -3.75 10.17 10.67
C ILE A 77 -3.19 11.55 10.34
N GLY A 78 -2.19 11.63 9.47
CA GLY A 78 -1.63 12.91 9.02
C GLY A 78 -2.68 13.80 8.37
N LEU A 79 -3.47 13.27 7.44
CA LEU A 79 -4.53 14.01 6.75
C LEU A 79 -5.62 14.51 7.71
N VAL A 80 -6.04 13.69 8.66
CA VAL A 80 -7.04 14.08 9.68
C VAL A 80 -6.48 15.21 10.55
N ILE A 81 -5.25 15.08 11.07
CA ILE A 81 -4.63 16.12 11.89
C ILE A 81 -4.51 17.42 11.10
N MET A 82 -4.02 17.39 9.87
CA MET A 82 -3.90 18.58 9.03
C MET A 82 -5.28 19.22 8.76
N ASN A 83 -6.31 18.43 8.47
CA ASN A 83 -7.66 18.98 8.26
C ASN A 83 -8.24 19.58 9.54
N VAL A 84 -8.05 18.96 10.70
CA VAL A 84 -8.47 19.55 11.98
C VAL A 84 -7.77 20.89 12.23
N LEU A 85 -6.45 20.97 11.97
CA LEU A 85 -5.66 22.18 12.23
C LEU A 85 -5.96 23.34 11.28
N PHE A 86 -6.18 23.05 9.99
CA PHE A 86 -6.27 24.10 8.96
C PHE A 86 -7.69 24.33 8.42
N ALA A 87 -8.56 23.32 8.45
CA ALA A 87 -9.95 23.41 7.97
C ALA A 87 -10.97 23.32 9.12
N GLY A 88 -10.55 22.93 10.32
CA GLY A 88 -11.39 22.83 11.51
C GLY A 88 -11.96 21.43 11.74
N ALA A 89 -12.54 21.24 12.93
CA ALA A 89 -12.94 19.93 13.45
C ALA A 89 -14.00 19.21 12.59
N PHE A 90 -14.95 19.95 12.00
CA PHE A 90 -15.98 19.36 11.15
C PHE A 90 -15.38 18.67 9.93
N PHE A 91 -14.49 19.36 9.21
CA PHE A 91 -13.80 18.78 8.05
C PHE A 91 -12.88 17.62 8.47
N GLY A 92 -12.16 17.77 9.58
CA GLY A 92 -11.37 16.69 10.16
C GLY A 92 -12.17 15.41 10.41
N LEU A 93 -13.38 15.52 10.97
CA LEU A 93 -14.26 14.39 11.23
C LEU A 93 -14.76 13.73 9.94
N THR A 94 -15.10 14.52 8.92
CA THR A 94 -15.51 13.96 7.61
C THR A 94 -14.37 13.20 6.93
N VAL A 95 -13.15 13.72 6.99
CA VAL A 95 -11.95 13.05 6.47
C VAL A 95 -11.66 11.78 7.26
N PHE A 96 -11.83 11.79 8.57
CA PHE A 96 -11.67 10.61 9.41
C PHE A 96 -12.65 9.50 9.01
N ALA A 97 -13.94 9.82 8.86
CA ALA A 97 -14.96 8.87 8.45
C ALA A 97 -14.64 8.26 7.06
N ALA A 98 -14.24 9.09 6.09
CA ALA A 98 -13.80 8.61 4.78
C ALA A 98 -12.55 7.73 4.88
N ALA A 99 -11.57 8.12 5.69
CA ALA A 99 -10.33 7.39 5.87
C ALA A 99 -10.54 5.99 6.43
N VAL A 100 -11.49 5.79 7.36
CA VAL A 100 -11.83 4.46 7.89
C VAL A 100 -12.28 3.52 6.78
N VAL A 101 -13.17 3.99 5.89
CA VAL A 101 -13.65 3.19 4.75
C VAL A 101 -12.49 2.88 3.79
N ILE A 102 -11.66 3.89 3.51
CA ILE A 102 -10.50 3.76 2.63
C ILE A 102 -9.52 2.73 3.20
N ILE A 103 -9.15 2.80 4.49
CA ILE A 103 -8.25 1.85 5.15
C ILE A 103 -8.78 0.41 5.05
N ALA A 104 -10.09 0.21 5.23
CA ALA A 104 -10.70 -1.11 5.10
C ALA A 104 -10.54 -1.70 3.68
N LEU A 105 -10.54 -0.85 2.66
CA LEU A 105 -10.37 -1.23 1.25
C LEU A 105 -8.89 -1.26 0.81
N ALA A 106 -8.00 -0.53 1.49
CA ALA A 106 -6.57 -0.37 1.15
C ALA A 106 -5.82 -1.68 1.00
N GLY A 107 -6.14 -2.63 1.89
CA GLY A 107 -5.48 -3.91 1.98
C GLY A 107 -5.72 -4.79 0.75
N ILE A 108 -6.78 -4.55 -0.03
CA ILE A 108 -7.13 -5.37 -1.20
C ILE A 108 -6.09 -5.20 -2.32
N PRO A 109 -5.85 -3.98 -2.86
CA PRO A 109 -4.77 -3.79 -3.84
C PRO A 109 -3.40 -4.19 -3.29
N GLY A 110 -3.16 -3.99 -2.00
CA GLY A 110 -1.93 -4.44 -1.34
C GLY A 110 -1.73 -5.94 -1.30
N ALA A 111 -2.79 -6.70 -1.02
CA ALA A 111 -2.75 -8.16 -1.06
C ALA A 111 -2.51 -8.67 -2.48
N ILE A 112 -3.17 -8.07 -3.47
CA ILE A 112 -2.98 -8.40 -4.89
C ILE A 112 -1.54 -8.11 -5.31
N GLY A 113 -1.03 -6.91 -5.01
CA GLY A 113 0.36 -6.54 -5.25
C GLY A 113 1.33 -7.53 -4.58
N GLY A 114 1.08 -7.89 -3.32
CA GLY A 114 1.90 -8.82 -2.56
C GLY A 114 1.94 -10.24 -3.13
N ALA A 115 0.80 -10.75 -3.57
CA ALA A 115 0.70 -12.03 -4.27
C ALA A 115 1.50 -12.02 -5.58
N VAL A 116 1.35 -10.96 -6.37
CA VAL A 116 2.08 -10.81 -7.63
C VAL A 116 3.58 -10.64 -7.40
N GLY A 117 3.97 -9.84 -6.41
CA GLY A 117 5.38 -9.57 -6.10
C GLY A 117 6.14 -10.83 -5.71
N SER A 118 5.55 -11.65 -4.84
CA SER A 118 6.14 -12.94 -4.44
C SER A 118 6.22 -13.93 -5.61
N MET A 119 5.18 -14.02 -6.45
CA MET A 119 5.22 -14.83 -7.66
C MET A 119 6.34 -14.40 -8.63
N LEU A 120 6.56 -13.10 -8.78
CA LEU A 120 7.65 -12.57 -9.62
C LEU A 120 9.03 -12.88 -9.03
N HIS A 121 9.16 -12.83 -7.70
CA HIS A 121 10.39 -13.25 -7.01
C HIS A 121 10.72 -14.72 -7.30
N ASP A 122 9.75 -15.62 -7.09
CA ASP A 122 9.94 -17.06 -7.28
C ASP A 122 10.31 -17.41 -8.72
N ARG A 123 9.65 -16.77 -9.70
CA ARG A 123 9.98 -16.92 -11.13
C ARG A 123 11.39 -16.43 -11.45
N SER A 124 11.82 -15.33 -10.83
CA SER A 124 13.16 -14.77 -11.03
C SER A 124 14.24 -15.67 -10.43
N ALA A 125 13.99 -16.25 -9.25
CA ALA A 125 14.87 -17.23 -8.63
C ALA A 125 15.00 -18.49 -9.49
N ALA A 126 13.89 -19.03 -9.99
CA ALA A 126 13.88 -20.21 -10.87
C ALA A 126 14.60 -19.98 -12.22
N ARG A 127 14.58 -18.75 -12.74
CA ARG A 127 15.34 -18.40 -13.95
C ARG A 127 16.85 -18.33 -13.70
N ARG A 128 17.30 -17.85 -12.54
CA ARG A 128 18.73 -17.77 -12.21
C ARG A 128 19.39 -19.13 -12.03
N THR A 129 18.63 -20.16 -11.66
CA THR A 129 19.14 -21.52 -11.48
C THR A 129 19.13 -22.35 -12.76
N ARG A 130 18.58 -21.85 -13.87
CA ARG A 130 18.65 -22.52 -15.17
C ARG A 130 20.03 -22.28 -15.80
N PRO A 131 20.78 -23.33 -16.20
CA PRO A 131 21.99 -23.17 -16.98
C PRO A 131 21.66 -22.46 -18.30
N ALA A 132 22.52 -21.51 -18.71
CA ALA A 132 22.45 -20.98 -20.07
C ALA A 132 22.74 -22.14 -21.03
N ALA A 133 21.77 -22.45 -21.89
CA ALA A 133 21.90 -23.45 -22.94
C ALA A 133 22.74 -22.91 -24.10
#